data_AF-A0A1Q9QUX2-F1
#
_entry.id   AF-A0A1Q9QUX2-F1
#
_cell.length_a   1.000
_cell.length_b   1.000
_cell.length_c   1.000
_cell.angle_alpha   90.00
_cell.angle_beta   90.00
_cell.angle_gamma   90.00
#
_symmetry.space_group_name_H-M   'P 1'
#
loop_
_entity.id
_entity.type
_entity.pdbx_description
1 polymer ?
#
loop_
_entity_poly.entity_id
_entity_poly.type
_entity_poly.pdbx_seq_one_letter_code
_entity_poly.pdbx_strand_id
1 'polypeptide(L)'
;MGCTFGIEEEYLLLDLDSGRLLDEPSPQVLALCREVFGEHFAPEMFRSQIELVSPVFDSTAQARDFLAARREHLALRLSGEGVGLLNAGSHPPGGWNQQRPTAEAHYRQLFEDYRQVARRSVVCGLHVHVAVPPEVDRIAVSNRVRQWLPLLLLLSASSPFWEGQDSGYCSYRRVLCGEWPRMGLPEPLPDWAAYEEYLGFLHDSGSLRADADCWWALRPSSRFPTLELRISDACPRLEDALCIAALFRQMVEWAVRQPGPCPAPDPRALWREQENYWRAMRLGRRGQYLDQGGGSRTAQQWLEETLNILQPASDEARQAFTRAASILLFGTSADRQLTTFALARQSGASQAQALRLVVEQLLEDTARL
;
A
#
# COMPACT_ATOMS: atom_id res chain seq x y z
N MET A 1 -2.15 -1.77 -26.95
CA MET A 1 -3.11 -1.81 -25.82
C MET A 1 -2.31 -1.67 -24.53
N GLY A 2 -2.84 -0.96 -23.53
CA GLY A 2 -2.20 -0.86 -22.21
C GLY A 2 -2.28 -2.19 -21.45
N CYS A 3 -1.46 -2.35 -20.42
CA CYS A 3 -1.54 -3.53 -19.55
C CYS A 3 -2.81 -3.44 -18.70
N THR A 4 -3.53 -4.55 -18.51
CA THR A 4 -4.66 -4.57 -17.55
C THR A 4 -4.16 -4.56 -16.12
N PHE A 5 -4.99 -4.17 -15.17
CA PHE A 5 -4.60 -4.08 -13.77
C PHE A 5 -5.75 -4.41 -12.80
N GLY A 6 -5.42 -4.75 -11.57
CA GLY A 6 -6.36 -4.97 -10.46
C GLY A 6 -5.86 -4.30 -9.19
N ILE A 7 -6.76 -4.02 -8.26
CA ILE A 7 -6.48 -3.32 -7.00
C ILE A 7 -7.03 -4.13 -5.82
N GLU A 8 -6.24 -4.24 -4.77
CA GLU A 8 -6.69 -4.75 -3.47
C GLU A 8 -6.63 -3.61 -2.44
N GLU A 9 -7.74 -3.36 -1.74
CA GLU A 9 -7.82 -2.36 -0.69
C GLU A 9 -8.14 -3.01 0.65
N GLU A 10 -7.26 -2.81 1.64
CA GLU A 10 -7.47 -3.27 3.00
C GLU A 10 -8.11 -2.16 3.85
N TYR A 11 -9.05 -2.54 4.72
CA TYR A 11 -9.80 -1.63 5.57
C TYR A 11 -9.83 -2.10 7.02
N LEU A 12 -9.89 -1.14 7.94
CA LEU A 12 -10.12 -1.34 9.37
C LEU A 12 -11.58 -1.02 9.72
N LEU A 13 -12.17 -1.87 10.56
CA LEU A 13 -13.51 -1.69 11.12
C LEU A 13 -13.42 -1.06 12.51
N LEU A 14 -14.12 0.06 12.68
CA LEU A 14 -14.09 0.87 13.89
C LEU A 14 -15.46 0.97 14.53
N ASP A 15 -15.50 1.06 15.86
CA ASP A 15 -16.68 1.53 16.59
C ASP A 15 -16.79 3.05 16.42
N LEU A 16 -17.90 3.55 15.87
CA LEU A 16 -18.06 4.99 15.61
C LEU A 16 -18.14 5.83 16.88
N ASP A 17 -18.68 5.28 17.97
CA ASP A 17 -18.81 6.03 19.23
C ASP A 17 -17.44 6.29 19.88
N SER A 18 -16.62 5.24 20.03
CA SER A 18 -15.31 5.33 20.67
C SER A 18 -14.17 5.67 19.72
N GLY A 19 -14.30 5.35 18.43
CA GLY A 19 -13.26 5.53 17.41
C GLY A 19 -12.12 4.54 17.59
N ARG A 20 -12.42 3.37 18.15
CA ARG A 20 -11.46 2.28 18.37
C ARG A 20 -11.73 1.14 17.39
N LEU A 21 -10.72 0.33 17.14
CA LEU A 21 -10.86 -0.91 16.39
C LEU A 21 -11.87 -1.84 17.08
N LEU A 22 -12.70 -2.50 16.27
CA LEU A 22 -13.56 -3.56 16.75
C LEU A 22 -12.74 -4.82 17.03
N ASP A 23 -12.56 -5.21 18.28
CA ASP A 23 -11.84 -6.46 18.60
C ASP A 23 -12.50 -7.71 17.98
N GLU A 24 -13.83 -7.66 17.86
CA GLU A 24 -14.67 -8.73 17.32
C GLU A 24 -15.90 -8.12 16.63
N PRO A 25 -15.88 -7.94 15.30
CA PRO A 25 -17.06 -7.48 14.57
C PRO A 25 -18.22 -8.47 14.70
N SER A 26 -19.44 -7.96 14.77
CA SER A 26 -20.63 -8.81 14.88
C SER A 26 -20.82 -9.65 13.60
N PRO A 27 -21.48 -10.82 13.68
CA PRO A 27 -21.82 -11.59 12.49
C PRO A 27 -22.62 -10.79 11.45
N GLN A 28 -23.44 -9.84 11.91
CA GLN A 28 -24.20 -8.94 11.05
C GLN A 28 -23.27 -7.99 10.27
N VAL A 29 -22.30 -7.37 10.94
CA VAL A 29 -21.30 -6.50 10.29
C VAL A 29 -20.50 -7.27 9.24
N LEU A 30 -20.05 -8.49 9.55
CA LEU A 30 -19.33 -9.32 8.59
C LEU A 30 -20.22 -9.77 7.41
N ALA A 31 -21.49 -10.06 7.67
CA ALA A 31 -22.46 -10.39 6.63
C ALA A 31 -22.68 -9.21 5.67
N LEU A 32 -22.78 -7.98 6.19
CA LEU A 32 -22.87 -6.76 5.38
C LEU A 32 -21.63 -6.57 4.50
N CYS A 33 -20.43 -6.77 5.05
CA CYS A 33 -19.20 -6.69 4.27
C CYS A 33 -19.20 -7.69 3.10
N ARG A 34 -19.58 -8.94 3.38
CA ARG A 34 -19.69 -10.00 2.36
C ARG A 34 -20.79 -9.72 1.33
N GLU A 35 -21.92 -9.17 1.75
CA GLU A 35 -23.03 -8.80 0.86
C GLU A 35 -22.61 -7.68 -0.11
N VAL A 36 -21.99 -6.61 0.41
CA VAL A 36 -21.66 -5.43 -0.39
C VAL A 36 -20.48 -5.69 -1.33
N PHE A 37 -19.44 -6.39 -0.86
CA PHE A 37 -18.29 -6.72 -1.71
C PHE A 37 -18.55 -7.95 -2.58
N GLY A 38 -19.45 -8.86 -2.18
CA GLY A 38 -19.81 -10.04 -2.95
C GLY A 38 -18.62 -10.97 -3.17
N GLU A 39 -18.38 -11.36 -4.42
CA GLU A 39 -17.23 -12.19 -4.80
C GLU A 39 -15.86 -11.51 -4.63
N HIS A 40 -15.87 -10.19 -4.42
CA HIS A 40 -14.66 -9.39 -4.20
C HIS A 40 -14.28 -9.26 -2.72
N PHE A 41 -15.06 -9.89 -1.82
CA PHE A 41 -14.72 -9.91 -0.40
C PHE A 41 -13.61 -10.92 -0.12
N ALA A 42 -12.55 -10.47 0.53
CA ALA A 42 -11.57 -11.34 1.17
C ALA A 42 -11.48 -11.03 2.68
N PRO A 43 -11.37 -12.07 3.53
CA PRO A 43 -11.00 -11.88 4.92
C PRO A 43 -9.51 -11.56 5.01
N GLU A 44 -9.13 -10.74 5.99
CA GLU A 44 -7.73 -10.40 6.24
C GLU A 44 -7.23 -11.00 7.56
N MET A 45 -5.95 -10.79 7.88
CA MET A 45 -5.23 -11.37 9.01
C MET A 45 -5.89 -11.15 10.37
N PHE A 46 -6.57 -10.01 10.56
CA PHE A 46 -7.32 -9.69 11.77
C PHE A 46 -8.81 -9.64 11.50
N ARG A 47 -9.62 -10.00 12.50
CA ARG A 47 -11.08 -9.93 12.40
C ARG A 47 -11.60 -8.52 12.17
N SER A 48 -10.89 -7.52 12.67
CA SER A 48 -11.17 -6.09 12.48
C SER A 48 -10.77 -5.58 11.10
N GLN A 49 -10.24 -6.44 10.24
CA GLN A 49 -9.81 -6.08 8.90
C GLN A 49 -10.60 -6.85 7.84
N ILE A 50 -10.85 -6.16 6.74
CA ILE A 50 -11.46 -6.72 5.54
C ILE A 50 -10.69 -6.25 4.32
N GLU A 51 -10.72 -7.04 3.26
CA GLU A 51 -10.08 -6.71 2.00
C GLU A 51 -11.10 -6.72 0.86
N LEU A 52 -10.97 -5.75 -0.03
CA LEU A 52 -11.68 -5.69 -1.31
C LEU A 52 -10.70 -6.07 -2.44
N VAL A 53 -10.93 -7.19 -3.10
CA VAL A 53 -10.15 -7.66 -4.25
C VAL A 53 -10.92 -7.37 -5.54
N SER A 54 -10.49 -6.36 -6.30
CA SER A 54 -11.23 -5.87 -7.46
C SER A 54 -11.29 -6.87 -8.64
N PRO A 55 -12.21 -6.66 -9.60
CA PRO A 55 -12.06 -7.19 -10.96
C PRO A 55 -10.76 -6.71 -11.63
N VAL A 56 -10.50 -7.25 -12.81
CA VAL A 56 -9.47 -6.74 -13.72
C VAL A 56 -10.05 -5.56 -14.52
N PHE A 57 -9.28 -4.47 -14.60
CA PHE A 57 -9.65 -3.23 -15.27
C PHE A 57 -8.77 -2.94 -16.49
N ASP A 58 -9.38 -2.30 -17.48
CA ASP A 58 -8.71 -1.75 -18.66
C ASP A 58 -8.38 -0.26 -18.50
N SER A 59 -9.09 0.45 -17.60
CA SER A 59 -8.92 1.89 -17.37
C SER A 59 -9.12 2.28 -15.90
N THR A 60 -8.50 3.38 -15.48
CA THR A 60 -8.76 3.97 -14.15
C THR A 60 -10.19 4.44 -13.96
N ALA A 61 -10.92 4.77 -15.04
CA ALA A 61 -12.33 5.12 -14.94
C ALA A 61 -13.18 3.94 -14.45
N GLN A 62 -12.96 2.74 -15.00
CA GLN A 62 -13.62 1.52 -14.53
C GLN A 62 -13.27 1.22 -13.07
N ALA A 63 -11.98 1.35 -12.72
CA ALA A 63 -11.52 1.16 -11.34
C ALA A 63 -12.18 2.16 -10.38
N ARG A 64 -12.25 3.44 -10.77
CA ARG A 64 -12.88 4.50 -10.00
C ARG A 64 -14.35 4.19 -9.73
N ASP A 65 -15.12 3.91 -10.77
CA ASP A 65 -16.56 3.65 -10.64
C ASP A 65 -16.83 2.44 -9.74
N PHE A 66 -16.05 1.38 -9.90
CA PHE A 66 -16.16 0.18 -9.07
C PHE A 66 -15.82 0.47 -7.60
N LEU A 67 -14.64 1.02 -7.32
CA LEU A 67 -14.18 1.25 -5.95
C LEU A 67 -15.04 2.30 -5.24
N ALA A 68 -15.46 3.34 -5.94
CA ALA A 68 -16.33 4.37 -5.41
C ALA A 68 -17.67 3.78 -4.93
N ALA A 69 -18.33 3.01 -5.80
CA ALA A 69 -19.61 2.38 -5.47
C ALA A 69 -19.48 1.41 -4.28
N ARG A 70 -18.39 0.64 -4.18
CA ARG A 70 -18.16 -0.30 -3.07
C ARG A 70 -17.87 0.42 -1.76
N ARG A 71 -17.01 1.44 -1.78
CA ARG A 71 -16.67 2.27 -0.61
C ARG A 71 -17.92 2.97 -0.05
N GLU A 72 -18.67 3.66 -0.90
CA GLU A 72 -19.86 4.41 -0.49
C GLU A 72 -20.95 3.48 0.07
N HIS A 73 -21.26 2.41 -0.66
CA HIS A 73 -22.31 1.49 -0.22
C HIS A 73 -21.92 0.80 1.10
N LEU A 74 -20.67 0.36 1.25
CA LEU A 74 -20.25 -0.30 2.49
C LEU A 74 -20.22 0.68 3.67
N ALA A 75 -19.67 1.88 3.49
CA ALA A 75 -19.64 2.90 4.54
C ALA A 75 -21.06 3.26 5.02
N LEU A 76 -22.01 3.42 4.09
CA LEU A 76 -23.41 3.69 4.41
C LEU A 76 -24.03 2.54 5.23
N ARG A 77 -23.86 1.28 4.80
CA ARG A 77 -24.45 0.12 5.49
C ARG A 77 -23.84 -0.09 6.87
N LEU A 78 -22.52 0.05 7.02
CA LEU A 78 -21.83 -0.10 8.30
C LEU A 78 -22.19 1.00 9.29
N SER A 79 -22.34 2.25 8.82
CA SER A 79 -22.72 3.36 9.71
C SER A 79 -24.08 3.14 10.39
N GLY A 80 -25.01 2.43 9.73
CA GLY A 80 -26.29 2.02 10.31
C GLY A 80 -26.17 1.04 11.48
N GLU A 81 -25.04 0.33 11.58
CA GLU A 81 -24.68 -0.58 12.67
C GLU A 81 -23.73 0.08 13.69
N GLY A 82 -23.48 1.39 13.59
CA GLY A 82 -22.51 2.10 14.43
C GLY A 82 -21.05 1.81 14.09
N VAL A 83 -20.77 1.27 12.90
CA VAL A 83 -19.41 0.87 12.46
C VAL A 83 -18.86 1.81 11.40
N GLY A 84 -17.60 2.21 11.57
CA GLY A 84 -16.84 3.02 10.62
C GLY A 84 -15.92 2.16 9.76
N LEU A 85 -15.74 2.58 8.50
CA LEU A 85 -14.81 1.99 7.55
C LEU A 85 -13.61 2.93 7.37
N LEU A 86 -12.41 2.48 7.73
CA LEU A 86 -11.19 3.29 7.67
C LEU A 86 -10.16 2.65 6.73
N ASN A 87 -9.73 3.38 5.69
CA ASN A 87 -8.71 2.96 4.75
C ASN A 87 -7.41 3.76 4.98
N ALA A 88 -6.58 3.37 5.94
CA ALA A 88 -5.31 4.03 6.22
C ALA A 88 -4.25 3.04 6.70
N GLY A 89 -2.96 3.35 6.50
CA GLY A 89 -1.88 2.42 6.77
C GLY A 89 -1.80 1.95 8.22
N SER A 90 -2.27 2.75 9.17
CA SER A 90 -2.43 2.38 10.59
C SER A 90 -3.63 3.08 11.20
N HIS A 91 -4.18 2.49 12.26
CA HIS A 91 -5.15 3.16 13.13
C HIS A 91 -4.42 4.13 14.08
N PRO A 92 -4.70 5.46 14.07
CA PRO A 92 -3.88 6.42 14.82
C PRO A 92 -3.83 6.20 16.34
N PRO A 93 -4.95 5.95 17.04
CA PRO A 93 -4.93 5.56 18.45
C PRO A 93 -4.27 4.21 18.75
N GLY A 94 -4.12 3.34 17.75
CA GLY A 94 -3.58 1.98 17.92
C GLY A 94 -4.61 0.98 18.46
N GLY A 95 -4.18 0.09 19.35
CA GLY A 95 -5.00 -0.98 19.95
C GLY A 95 -4.68 -2.39 19.43
N TRP A 96 -3.47 -2.61 18.89
CA TRP A 96 -3.08 -3.88 18.29
C TRP A 96 -3.16 -5.07 19.27
N ASN A 97 -2.92 -4.81 20.56
CA ASN A 97 -2.87 -5.85 21.60
C ASN A 97 -4.24 -6.47 21.94
N GLN A 98 -5.34 -5.83 21.52
CA GLN A 98 -6.71 -6.32 21.70
C GLN A 98 -7.20 -7.09 20.46
N GLN A 99 -6.50 -6.97 19.33
CA GLN A 99 -6.94 -7.52 18.05
C GLN A 99 -6.77 -9.03 17.99
N ARG A 100 -7.73 -9.68 17.31
CA ARG A 100 -7.81 -11.13 17.21
C ARG A 100 -7.51 -11.61 15.79
N PRO A 101 -6.74 -12.69 15.65
CA PRO A 101 -6.52 -13.30 14.35
C PRO A 101 -7.83 -13.86 13.79
N THR A 102 -7.95 -13.81 12.46
CA THR A 102 -8.97 -14.54 11.73
C THR A 102 -8.77 -16.05 11.91
N ALA A 103 -9.87 -16.82 11.93
CA ALA A 103 -9.82 -18.25 12.25
C ALA A 103 -9.27 -19.14 11.12
N GLU A 104 -8.98 -18.57 9.96
CA GLU A 104 -8.47 -19.30 8.80
C GLU A 104 -7.10 -19.93 9.09
N ALA A 105 -6.89 -21.12 8.52
CA ALA A 105 -5.71 -21.93 8.82
C ALA A 105 -4.41 -21.20 8.46
N HIS A 106 -4.37 -20.49 7.33
CA HIS A 106 -3.21 -19.71 6.90
C HIS A 106 -2.85 -18.63 7.93
N TYR A 107 -3.81 -17.80 8.37
CA TYR A 107 -3.53 -16.76 9.37
C TYR A 107 -3.15 -17.34 10.73
N ARG A 108 -3.80 -18.41 11.19
CA ARG A 108 -3.38 -19.08 12.44
C ARG A 108 -1.92 -19.50 12.39
N GLN A 109 -1.48 -20.07 11.26
CA GLN A 109 -0.11 -20.46 11.04
C GLN A 109 0.86 -19.26 11.12
N LEU A 110 0.53 -18.13 10.48
CA LEU A 110 1.36 -16.92 10.56
C LEU A 110 1.54 -16.43 12.01
N PHE A 111 0.48 -16.45 12.82
CA PHE A 111 0.59 -16.07 14.24
C PHE A 111 1.42 -17.04 15.07
N GLU A 112 1.40 -18.33 14.72
CA GLU A 112 2.23 -19.34 15.36
C GLU A 112 3.70 -19.18 15.00
N ASP A 113 4.03 -18.92 13.74
CA ASP A 113 5.42 -18.81 13.27
C ASP A 113 6.07 -17.47 13.64
N TYR A 114 5.37 -16.36 13.43
CA TYR A 114 5.95 -15.01 13.55
C TYR A 114 5.61 -14.30 14.86
N ARG A 115 4.72 -14.89 15.67
CA ARG A 115 4.45 -14.48 17.06
C ARG A 115 4.15 -12.98 17.20
N GLN A 116 5.03 -12.21 17.84
CA GLN A 116 4.81 -10.79 18.09
C GLN A 116 4.87 -9.95 16.82
N VAL A 117 5.62 -10.36 15.80
CA VAL A 117 5.65 -9.69 14.50
C VAL A 117 4.26 -9.74 13.87
N ALA A 118 3.64 -10.93 13.82
CA ALA A 118 2.25 -11.08 13.36
C ALA A 118 1.26 -10.27 14.20
N ARG A 119 1.31 -10.38 15.53
CA ARG A 119 0.35 -9.71 16.43
C ARG A 119 0.36 -8.18 16.32
N ARG A 120 1.51 -7.56 16.04
CA ARG A 120 1.63 -6.10 15.90
C ARG A 120 1.26 -5.60 14.52
N SER A 121 1.03 -6.47 13.54
CA SER A 121 0.87 -6.09 12.13
C SER A 121 -0.56 -5.68 11.76
N VAL A 122 -1.22 -4.92 12.64
CA VAL A 122 -2.56 -4.37 12.39
C VAL A 122 -2.42 -3.12 11.53
N VAL A 123 -2.11 -3.33 10.25
CA VAL A 123 -1.81 -2.29 9.26
C VAL A 123 -2.55 -2.59 7.95
N CYS A 124 -2.83 -1.57 7.15
CA CYS A 124 -3.52 -1.74 5.86
C CYS A 124 -2.68 -1.28 4.67
N GLY A 125 -2.65 -2.08 3.61
CA GLY A 125 -2.00 -1.80 2.34
C GLY A 125 -2.95 -1.38 1.22
N LEU A 126 -2.35 -0.84 0.17
CA LEU A 126 -2.91 -0.81 -1.16
C LEU A 126 -2.05 -1.75 -2.02
N HIS A 127 -2.66 -2.77 -2.61
CA HIS A 127 -1.96 -3.63 -3.57
C HIS A 127 -2.45 -3.36 -4.98
N VAL A 128 -1.52 -3.38 -5.93
CA VAL A 128 -1.85 -3.15 -7.35
C VAL A 128 -1.19 -4.24 -8.18
N HIS A 129 -2.01 -4.99 -8.90
CA HIS A 129 -1.57 -5.99 -9.87
C HIS A 129 -1.55 -5.36 -11.26
N VAL A 130 -0.46 -5.47 -12.00
CA VAL A 130 -0.41 -5.07 -13.42
C VAL A 130 0.01 -6.28 -14.24
N ALA A 131 -0.79 -6.62 -15.24
CA ALA A 131 -0.51 -7.74 -16.13
C ALA A 131 0.80 -7.52 -16.89
N VAL A 132 1.61 -8.58 -16.98
CA VAL A 132 2.83 -8.59 -17.80
C VAL A 132 2.62 -9.60 -18.92
N PRO A 133 2.90 -9.24 -20.19
CA PRO A 133 2.73 -10.17 -21.30
C PRO A 133 3.55 -11.47 -21.10
N PRO A 134 3.03 -12.65 -21.49
CA PRO A 134 3.69 -13.93 -21.24
C PRO A 134 5.12 -14.05 -21.80
N GLU A 135 5.41 -13.33 -22.89
CA GLU A 135 6.73 -13.29 -23.54
C GLU A 135 7.73 -12.38 -22.83
N VAL A 136 7.30 -11.59 -21.85
CA VAL A 136 8.14 -10.65 -21.10
C VAL A 136 8.46 -11.22 -19.72
N ASP A 137 9.75 -11.31 -19.43
CA ASP A 137 10.24 -11.72 -18.11
C ASP A 137 9.83 -10.72 -17.03
N ARG A 138 9.01 -11.18 -16.07
CA ARG A 138 8.53 -10.37 -14.94
C ARG A 138 9.65 -9.89 -14.02
N ILE A 139 10.76 -10.61 -13.91
CA ILE A 139 11.94 -10.18 -13.14
C ILE A 139 12.66 -9.03 -13.84
N ALA A 140 12.79 -9.10 -15.17
CA ALA A 140 13.36 -8.00 -15.95
C ALA A 140 12.50 -6.73 -15.87
N VAL A 141 11.18 -6.86 -15.76
CA VAL A 141 10.27 -5.74 -15.49
C VAL A 141 10.43 -5.23 -14.06
N SER A 142 10.44 -6.12 -13.06
CA SER A 142 10.65 -5.79 -11.65
C SER A 142 11.94 -4.99 -11.42
N ASN A 143 13.06 -5.43 -12.00
CA ASN A 143 14.36 -4.78 -11.89
C ASN A 143 14.37 -3.34 -12.43
N ARG A 144 13.56 -3.06 -13.45
CA ARG A 144 13.40 -1.72 -14.02
C ARG A 144 12.51 -0.83 -13.16
N VAL A 145 11.46 -1.42 -12.57
CA VAL A 145 10.43 -0.70 -11.81
C VAL A 145 10.86 -0.40 -10.37
N ARG A 146 11.65 -1.27 -9.74
CA ARG A 146 12.02 -1.19 -8.31
C ARG A 146 12.56 0.17 -7.88
N GLN A 147 13.26 0.89 -8.78
CA GLN A 147 13.81 2.21 -8.50
C GLN A 147 12.75 3.24 -8.10
N TRP A 148 11.49 3.09 -8.54
CA TRP A 148 10.39 4.01 -8.24
C TRP A 148 9.55 3.60 -7.04
N LEU A 149 9.81 2.45 -6.42
CA LEU A 149 9.05 1.99 -5.26
C LEU A 149 9.03 3.01 -4.11
N PRO A 150 10.15 3.67 -3.73
CA PRO A 150 10.09 4.67 -2.69
C PRO A 150 9.30 5.93 -3.07
N LEU A 151 9.19 6.26 -4.37
CA LEU A 151 8.33 7.35 -4.85
C LEU A 151 6.85 6.99 -4.70
N LEU A 152 6.46 5.75 -5.02
CA LEU A 152 5.08 5.30 -4.79
C LEU A 152 4.74 5.26 -3.29
N LEU A 153 5.70 4.81 -2.47
CA LEU A 153 5.54 4.80 -1.01
C LEU A 153 5.31 6.20 -0.44
N LEU A 154 6.20 7.17 -0.75
CA LEU A 154 6.08 8.52 -0.18
C LEU A 154 4.77 9.21 -0.60
N LEU A 155 4.23 8.89 -1.79
CA LEU A 155 2.96 9.43 -2.27
C LEU A 155 1.76 8.80 -1.52
N SER A 156 1.84 7.50 -1.21
CA SER A 156 0.78 6.76 -0.52
C SER A 156 0.76 6.94 1.01
N ALA A 157 1.80 7.52 1.60
CA ALA A 157 2.01 7.54 3.05
C ALA A 157 0.78 8.03 3.86
N SER A 158 0.30 7.17 4.77
CA SER A 158 -0.94 7.40 5.52
C SER A 158 -0.90 6.84 6.95
N SER A 159 0.29 6.53 7.47
CA SER A 159 0.45 5.90 8.80
C SER A 159 1.47 6.62 9.69
N PRO A 160 1.28 7.93 10.00
CA PRO A 160 2.24 8.65 10.83
C PRO A 160 2.14 8.34 12.33
N PHE A 161 0.98 7.84 12.78
CA PHE A 161 0.73 7.52 14.19
C PHE A 161 0.85 6.02 14.47
N TRP A 162 1.35 5.71 15.67
CA TRP A 162 1.37 4.36 16.21
C TRP A 162 1.10 4.39 17.71
N GLU A 163 0.11 3.61 18.19
CA GLU A 163 -0.28 3.57 19.61
C GLU A 163 -0.55 4.97 20.20
N GLY A 164 -1.22 5.81 19.42
CA GLY A 164 -1.59 7.17 19.80
C GLY A 164 -0.45 8.19 19.81
N GLN A 165 0.75 7.82 19.39
CA GLN A 165 1.93 8.69 19.35
C GLN A 165 2.30 9.04 17.90
N ASP A 166 2.76 10.27 17.67
CA ASP A 166 3.46 10.61 16.44
C ASP A 166 4.75 9.76 16.41
N SER A 167 4.80 8.82 15.48
CA SER A 167 5.91 7.86 15.38
C SER A 167 7.19 8.50 14.86
N GLY A 168 7.09 9.71 14.31
CA GLY A 168 8.13 10.37 13.54
C GLY A 168 8.26 9.82 12.11
N TYR A 169 7.53 8.78 11.70
CA TYR A 169 7.52 8.30 10.31
C TYR A 169 6.30 8.82 9.56
N CYS A 170 6.36 8.88 8.23
CA CYS A 170 5.19 9.14 7.39
C CYS A 170 4.45 7.83 7.04
N SER A 171 5.19 6.74 6.89
CA SER A 171 4.66 5.38 6.79
C SER A 171 5.24 4.49 7.89
N TYR A 172 4.53 4.38 9.01
CA TYR A 172 4.87 3.44 10.07
C TYR A 172 4.46 2.01 9.71
N ARG A 173 3.49 1.82 8.81
CA ARG A 173 3.20 0.50 8.23
C ARG A 173 4.47 -0.17 7.72
N ARG A 174 5.29 0.56 6.97
CA ARG A 174 6.51 0.01 6.39
C ARG A 174 7.64 -0.23 7.40
N VAL A 175 7.59 0.43 8.56
CA VAL A 175 8.44 0.09 9.71
C VAL A 175 8.05 -1.29 10.25
N LEU A 176 6.75 -1.55 10.45
CA LEU A 176 6.24 -2.85 10.92
C LEU A 176 6.46 -3.95 9.89
N CYS A 177 6.23 -3.69 8.60
CA CYS A 177 6.57 -4.61 7.53
C CYS A 177 8.06 -5.01 7.57
N GLY A 178 8.96 -4.12 7.97
CA GLY A 178 10.38 -4.40 8.10
C GLY A 178 10.73 -5.46 9.16
N GLU A 179 9.83 -5.76 10.09
CA GLU A 179 10.00 -6.85 11.08
C GLU A 179 9.73 -8.24 10.46
N TRP A 180 9.07 -8.30 9.30
CA TRP A 180 8.79 -9.56 8.60
C TRP A 180 9.95 -9.97 7.68
N PRO A 181 10.27 -11.27 7.61
CA PRO A 181 11.26 -11.73 6.65
C PRO A 181 10.76 -11.49 5.23
N ARG A 182 11.65 -11.00 4.36
CA ARG A 182 11.38 -10.81 2.92
C ARG A 182 10.21 -9.87 2.62
N MET A 183 9.79 -9.01 3.55
CA MET A 183 8.76 -7.98 3.27
C MET A 183 9.36 -6.64 2.83
N GLY A 184 10.66 -6.58 2.55
CA GLY A 184 11.40 -5.40 2.08
C GLY A 184 11.37 -5.21 0.55
N LEU A 185 12.30 -4.42 0.02
CA LEU A 185 12.50 -4.29 -1.43
C LEU A 185 12.89 -5.65 -2.03
N PRO A 186 12.51 -5.94 -3.30
CA PRO A 186 12.91 -7.17 -3.95
C PRO A 186 14.41 -7.20 -4.24
N GLU A 187 14.98 -8.40 -4.21
CA GLU A 187 16.37 -8.63 -4.64
C GLU A 187 16.49 -8.49 -6.16
N PRO A 188 17.58 -7.91 -6.68
CA PRO A 188 17.83 -7.87 -8.11
C PRO A 188 18.26 -9.25 -8.61
N LEU A 189 17.39 -9.92 -9.36
CA LEU A 189 17.66 -11.23 -9.96
C LEU A 189 17.84 -11.08 -11.47
N PRO A 190 18.72 -11.87 -12.13
CA PRO A 190 18.98 -11.69 -13.55
C PRO A 190 17.75 -11.98 -14.44
N ASP A 191 16.97 -13.00 -14.10
CA ASP A 191 15.85 -13.48 -14.88
C ASP A 191 14.86 -14.32 -14.04
N TRP A 192 13.80 -14.82 -14.69
CA TRP A 192 12.82 -15.72 -14.09
C TRP A 192 13.43 -17.01 -13.51
N ALA A 193 14.42 -17.61 -14.18
CA ALA A 193 15.03 -18.86 -13.72
C ALA A 193 15.76 -18.67 -12.39
N ALA A 194 16.46 -17.55 -12.21
CA ALA A 194 17.07 -17.20 -10.93
C ALA A 194 16.03 -16.91 -9.82
N TYR A 195 14.84 -16.45 -10.17
CA TYR A 195 13.74 -16.32 -9.22
C TYR A 195 13.18 -17.69 -8.79
N GLU A 196 13.03 -18.62 -9.72
CA GLU A 196 12.67 -20.00 -9.40
C GLU A 196 13.75 -20.68 -8.53
N GLU A 197 15.03 -20.45 -8.81
CA GLU A 197 16.14 -20.92 -7.97
C GLU A 197 16.10 -20.31 -6.57
N TYR A 198 15.84 -18.99 -6.47
CA TYR A 198 15.68 -18.30 -5.19
C TYR A 198 14.53 -18.89 -4.36
N LEU A 199 13.37 -19.16 -4.97
CA LEU A 199 12.25 -19.80 -4.29
C LEU A 199 12.58 -21.24 -3.90
N GLY A 200 13.18 -22.02 -4.80
CA GLY A 200 13.63 -23.39 -4.54
C GLY A 200 14.57 -23.49 -3.35
N PHE A 201 15.58 -22.61 -3.28
CA PHE A 201 16.49 -22.52 -2.14
C PHE A 201 15.76 -22.27 -0.80
N LEU A 202 14.74 -21.41 -0.80
CA LEU A 202 13.97 -21.12 0.40
C LEU A 202 13.02 -22.27 0.78
N HIS A 203 12.45 -22.97 -0.20
CA HIS A 203 11.66 -24.18 0.04
C HIS A 203 12.50 -25.33 0.59
N ASP A 204 13.66 -25.59 -0.02
CA ASP A 204 14.58 -26.67 0.37
C ASP A 204 15.11 -26.50 1.80
N SER A 205 15.25 -25.26 2.26
CA SER A 205 15.64 -24.93 3.63
C SER A 205 14.48 -24.88 4.63
N GLY A 206 13.22 -25.03 4.18
CA GLY A 206 12.03 -24.85 5.00
C GLY A 206 11.76 -23.40 5.42
N SER A 207 12.43 -22.44 4.80
CA SER A 207 12.29 -20.99 5.07
C SER A 207 11.03 -20.38 4.46
N LEU A 208 10.44 -21.08 3.49
CA LEU A 208 9.24 -20.70 2.75
C LEU A 208 8.31 -21.92 2.66
N ARG A 209 6.99 -21.72 2.85
CA ARG A 209 6.00 -22.81 2.74
C ARG A 209 5.24 -22.73 1.41
N ALA A 210 4.96 -21.53 0.94
CA ALA A 210 4.37 -21.27 -0.35
C ALA A 210 5.04 -20.05 -1.01
N ASP A 211 5.03 -20.00 -2.34
CA ASP A 211 5.60 -18.86 -3.09
C ASP A 211 4.97 -17.52 -2.68
N ALA A 212 3.68 -17.55 -2.29
CA ALA A 212 2.95 -16.39 -1.79
C ALA A 212 3.49 -15.83 -0.45
N ASP A 213 4.31 -16.59 0.29
CA ASP A 213 4.97 -16.16 1.53
C ASP A 213 6.28 -15.36 1.24
N CYS A 214 6.59 -15.13 -0.04
CA CYS A 214 7.58 -14.13 -0.46
C CYS A 214 6.88 -12.76 -0.52
N TRP A 215 6.98 -11.99 0.56
CA TRP A 215 6.24 -10.74 0.74
C TRP A 215 6.95 -9.49 0.21
N TRP A 216 7.80 -9.63 -0.80
CA TRP A 216 8.53 -8.48 -1.35
C TRP A 216 7.57 -7.33 -1.68
N ALA A 217 8.05 -6.11 -1.46
CA ALA A 217 7.31 -4.87 -1.69
C ALA A 217 6.90 -4.67 -3.16
N LEU A 218 7.53 -5.43 -4.06
CA LEU A 218 7.15 -5.64 -5.44
C LEU A 218 7.47 -7.10 -5.78
N ARG A 219 6.50 -7.88 -6.25
CA ARG A 219 6.72 -9.31 -6.54
C ARG A 219 6.01 -9.78 -7.79
N PRO A 220 6.51 -10.81 -8.47
CA PRO A 220 5.68 -11.59 -9.38
C PRO A 220 4.56 -12.26 -8.58
N SER A 221 3.31 -12.11 -9.03
CA SER A 221 2.21 -12.85 -8.41
C SER A 221 2.35 -14.34 -8.72
N SER A 222 2.18 -15.19 -7.71
CA SER A 222 2.15 -16.66 -7.86
C SER A 222 0.84 -17.15 -8.47
N ARG A 223 -0.23 -16.35 -8.39
CA ARG A 223 -1.58 -16.71 -8.86
C ARG A 223 -1.93 -16.12 -10.22
N PHE A 224 -1.43 -14.92 -10.51
CA PHE A 224 -1.76 -14.17 -11.72
C PHE A 224 -0.50 -13.86 -12.53
N PRO A 225 -0.58 -13.72 -13.87
CA PRO A 225 0.53 -13.30 -14.72
C PRO A 225 0.80 -11.78 -14.59
N THR A 226 0.94 -11.31 -13.35
CA THR A 226 1.07 -9.90 -13.00
C THR A 226 2.34 -9.66 -12.21
N LEU A 227 2.76 -8.40 -12.19
CA LEU A 227 3.62 -7.85 -11.16
C LEU A 227 2.74 -7.13 -10.12
N GLU A 228 2.98 -7.38 -8.85
CA GLU A 228 2.16 -6.94 -7.73
C GLU A 228 2.93 -5.96 -6.85
N LEU A 229 2.44 -4.72 -6.76
CA LEU A 229 2.93 -3.67 -5.89
C LEU A 229 2.35 -3.88 -4.48
N ARG A 230 3.20 -3.96 -3.45
CA ARG A 230 2.79 -4.13 -2.04
C ARG A 230 3.38 -3.09 -1.08
N ILE A 231 4.20 -2.18 -1.61
CA ILE A 231 4.91 -1.18 -0.80
C ILE A 231 3.98 -0.10 -0.24
N SER A 232 2.87 0.20 -0.92
CA SER A 232 2.03 1.35 -0.60
C SER A 232 1.24 1.17 0.70
N ASP A 233 1.08 2.25 1.45
CA ASP A 233 0.05 2.30 2.49
C ASP A 233 -1.34 2.33 1.85
N ALA A 234 -2.36 1.88 2.59
CA ALA A 234 -3.74 2.14 2.24
C ALA A 234 -3.99 3.66 2.08
N CYS A 235 -4.81 4.05 1.10
CA CYS A 235 -5.04 5.43 0.73
C CYS A 235 -6.47 5.86 1.08
N PRO A 236 -6.66 6.73 2.10
CA PRO A 236 -8.00 7.15 2.51
C PRO A 236 -8.79 7.73 1.34
N ARG A 237 -8.21 8.65 0.58
CA ARG A 237 -8.85 9.22 -0.60
C ARG A 237 -8.71 8.29 -1.80
N LEU A 238 -9.84 7.96 -2.43
CA LEU A 238 -9.88 7.11 -3.63
C LEU A 238 -8.99 7.63 -4.76
N GLU A 239 -9.00 8.95 -5.01
CA GLU A 239 -8.18 9.56 -6.05
C GLU A 239 -6.66 9.41 -5.80
N ASP A 240 -6.23 9.25 -4.54
CA ASP A 240 -4.83 8.95 -4.22
C ASP A 240 -4.50 7.49 -4.55
N ALA A 241 -5.39 6.54 -4.23
CA ALA A 241 -5.23 5.12 -4.60
C ALA A 241 -5.15 4.94 -6.13
N LEU A 242 -6.05 5.57 -6.87
CA LEU A 242 -6.09 5.52 -8.35
C LEU A 242 -4.82 6.14 -8.95
N CYS A 243 -4.31 7.22 -8.37
CA CYS A 243 -3.04 7.82 -8.76
C CYS A 243 -1.87 6.83 -8.61
N ILE A 244 -1.76 6.15 -7.47
CA ILE A 244 -0.71 5.14 -7.26
C ILE A 244 -0.83 4.00 -8.28
N ALA A 245 -2.04 3.47 -8.48
CA ALA A 245 -2.29 2.38 -9.42
C ALA A 245 -1.93 2.77 -10.87
N ALA A 246 -2.33 3.96 -11.31
CA ALA A 246 -2.04 4.46 -12.65
C ALA A 246 -0.54 4.73 -12.87
N LEU A 247 0.15 5.30 -11.89
CA LEU A 247 1.61 5.49 -11.95
C LEU A 247 2.33 4.15 -12.03
N PHE A 248 1.97 3.18 -11.20
CA PHE A 248 2.57 1.86 -11.22
C PHE A 248 2.33 1.13 -12.54
N ARG A 249 1.09 1.18 -13.05
CA ARG A 249 0.73 0.68 -14.39
C ARG A 249 1.61 1.31 -15.47
N GLN A 250 1.79 2.63 -15.45
CA GLN A 250 2.64 3.33 -16.42
C GLN A 250 4.13 2.96 -16.30
N MET A 251 4.64 2.71 -15.08
CA MET A 251 6.01 2.24 -14.86
C MET A 251 6.22 0.83 -15.42
N VAL A 252 5.25 -0.08 -15.19
CA VAL A 252 5.28 -1.44 -15.74
C VAL A 252 5.18 -1.43 -17.26
N GLU A 253 4.25 -0.66 -17.82
CA GLU A 253 4.10 -0.53 -19.27
C GLU A 253 5.36 0.02 -19.93
N TRP A 254 6.00 1.01 -19.32
CA TRP A 254 7.28 1.53 -19.79
C TRP A 254 8.36 0.44 -19.76
N ALA A 255 8.44 -0.32 -18.66
CA ALA A 255 9.43 -1.37 -18.47
C ALA A 255 9.26 -2.53 -19.46
N VAL A 256 8.01 -2.92 -19.76
CA VAL A 256 7.65 -3.93 -20.78
C VAL A 256 8.11 -3.51 -22.19
N ARG A 257 8.09 -2.22 -22.51
CA ARG A 257 8.53 -1.70 -23.82
C ARG A 257 10.05 -1.55 -23.97
N GLN A 258 10.82 -1.71 -22.89
CA GLN A 258 12.27 -1.54 -22.97
C GLN A 258 12.92 -2.73 -23.68
N PRO A 259 13.77 -2.50 -24.70
CA PRO A 259 14.42 -3.57 -25.42
C PRO A 259 15.49 -4.27 -24.57
N GLY A 260 15.69 -5.57 -24.85
CA GLY A 260 16.81 -6.34 -24.33
C GLY A 260 16.72 -6.72 -22.83
N PRO A 261 17.70 -7.48 -22.34
CA PRO A 261 17.77 -7.84 -20.92
C PRO A 261 17.93 -6.59 -20.05
N CYS A 262 17.40 -6.63 -18.82
CA CYS A 262 17.72 -5.60 -17.84
C CYS A 262 19.15 -5.82 -17.36
N PRO A 263 20.08 -4.85 -17.51
CA PRO A 263 21.41 -4.98 -16.95
C PRO A 263 21.32 -5.23 -15.44
N ALA A 264 22.25 -6.03 -14.91
CA ALA A 264 22.39 -6.18 -13.47
C ALA A 264 22.65 -4.79 -12.87
N PRO A 265 21.89 -4.40 -11.84
CA PRO A 265 22.07 -3.08 -11.23
C PRO A 265 23.44 -3.00 -10.57
N ASP A 266 24.10 -1.85 -10.73
CA ASP A 266 25.33 -1.59 -10.00
C ASP A 266 25.05 -1.47 -8.47
N PRO A 267 26.05 -1.73 -7.62
CA PRO A 267 25.87 -1.65 -6.16
C PRO A 267 25.36 -0.28 -5.66
N ARG A 268 25.72 0.83 -6.33
CA ARG A 268 25.27 2.17 -5.93
C ARG A 268 23.77 2.35 -6.19
N ALA A 269 23.22 1.71 -7.23
CA ALA A 269 21.79 1.68 -7.46
C ALA A 269 21.06 0.98 -6.31
N LEU A 270 21.59 -0.15 -5.83
CA LEU A 270 21.03 -0.88 -4.68
C LEU A 270 21.06 -0.04 -3.40
N TRP A 271 22.21 0.57 -3.09
CA TRP A 271 22.35 1.43 -1.91
C TRP A 271 21.42 2.63 -1.96
N ARG A 272 21.28 3.25 -3.14
CA ARG A 272 20.37 4.37 -3.38
C ARG A 272 18.93 3.97 -3.13
N GLU A 273 18.49 2.82 -3.62
CA GLU A 273 17.12 2.34 -3.43
C GLU A 273 16.82 2.06 -1.97
N GLN A 274 17.74 1.41 -1.27
CA GLN A 274 17.60 1.13 0.16
C GLN A 274 17.54 2.42 1.00
N GLU A 275 18.41 3.39 0.70
CA GLU A 275 18.41 4.70 1.38
C GLU A 275 17.13 5.48 1.06
N ASN A 276 16.74 5.54 -0.21
CA ASN A 276 15.51 6.23 -0.62
C ASN A 276 14.25 5.57 -0.04
N TYR A 277 14.25 4.24 0.14
CA TYR A 277 13.17 3.53 0.84
C TYR A 277 13.05 3.99 2.29
N TRP A 278 14.15 4.06 3.03
CA TRP A 278 14.14 4.60 4.38
C TRP A 278 13.70 6.07 4.42
N ARG A 279 14.22 6.92 3.52
CA ARG A 279 13.83 8.33 3.44
C ARG A 279 12.35 8.52 3.08
N ALA A 280 11.81 7.69 2.20
CA ALA A 280 10.39 7.71 1.85
C ALA A 280 9.51 7.37 3.07
N MET A 281 9.85 6.31 3.80
CA MET A 281 9.15 5.94 5.04
C MET A 281 9.20 7.06 6.09
N ARG A 282 10.38 7.65 6.30
CA ARG A 282 10.64 8.58 7.41
C ARG A 282 10.25 10.02 7.11
N LEU A 283 10.54 10.51 5.92
CA LEU A 283 10.49 11.93 5.55
C LEU A 283 9.34 12.26 4.60
N GLY A 284 8.80 11.25 3.90
CA GLY A 284 7.73 11.43 2.92
C GLY A 284 8.07 12.50 1.89
N ARG A 285 7.07 13.29 1.48
CA ARG A 285 7.25 14.36 0.48
C ARG A 285 8.27 15.44 0.86
N ARG A 286 8.61 15.58 2.15
CA ARG A 286 9.57 16.58 2.67
C ARG A 286 11.02 16.10 2.62
N GLY A 287 11.24 14.85 2.18
CA GLY A 287 12.57 14.25 2.06
C GLY A 287 13.42 14.80 0.91
N GLN A 288 14.71 14.57 1.02
CA GLN A 288 15.70 14.70 -0.06
C GLN A 288 16.13 13.30 -0.47
N TYR A 289 16.09 12.99 -1.75
CA TYR A 289 16.29 11.65 -2.29
C TYR A 289 17.58 11.60 -3.09
N LEU A 290 18.33 10.50 -2.96
CA LEU A 290 19.53 10.29 -3.74
C LEU A 290 19.18 10.10 -5.22
N ASP A 291 19.90 10.79 -6.10
CA ASP A 291 19.75 10.70 -7.56
C ASP A 291 20.77 9.71 -8.19
N GLN A 292 20.72 9.55 -9.51
CA GLN A 292 21.65 8.66 -10.23
C GLN A 292 23.09 9.22 -10.30
N GLY A 293 23.27 10.53 -10.25
CA GLY A 293 24.56 11.22 -10.30
C GLY A 293 25.30 11.31 -8.96
N GLY A 294 24.69 10.84 -7.87
CA GLY A 294 25.23 10.91 -6.51
C GLY A 294 24.87 12.19 -5.77
N GLY A 295 24.01 13.04 -6.33
CA GLY A 295 23.43 14.21 -5.69
C GLY A 295 22.15 13.89 -4.92
N SER A 296 21.45 14.95 -4.51
CA SER A 296 20.12 14.84 -3.91
C SER A 296 19.08 15.69 -4.64
N ARG A 297 17.87 15.16 -4.73
CA ARG A 297 16.70 15.79 -5.36
C ARG A 297 15.49 15.79 -4.42
N THR A 298 14.61 16.76 -4.57
CA THR A 298 13.31 16.79 -3.90
C THR A 298 12.37 15.74 -4.47
N ALA A 299 11.28 15.41 -3.75
CA ALA A 299 10.23 14.54 -4.29
C ALA A 299 9.60 15.10 -5.58
N GLN A 300 9.48 16.43 -5.69
CA GLN A 300 8.96 17.10 -6.87
C GLN A 300 9.88 16.92 -8.09
N GLN A 301 11.19 17.16 -7.92
CA GLN A 301 12.18 16.92 -8.97
C GLN A 301 12.20 15.44 -9.38
N TRP A 302 12.09 14.52 -8.41
CA TRP A 302 12.01 13.09 -8.73
C TRP A 302 10.76 12.72 -9.54
N LEU A 303 9.60 13.31 -9.23
CA LEU A 303 8.38 13.11 -10.02
C LEU A 303 8.54 13.66 -11.44
N GLU A 304 9.13 14.84 -11.60
CA GLU A 304 9.40 15.47 -12.91
C GLU A 304 10.38 14.64 -13.75
N GLU A 305 11.47 14.16 -13.15
CA GLU A 305 12.41 13.24 -13.80
C GLU A 305 11.72 11.95 -14.21
N THR A 306 10.86 11.40 -13.36
CA THR A 306 10.07 10.20 -13.67
C THR A 306 9.12 10.45 -14.84
N LEU A 307 8.44 11.60 -14.86
CA LEU A 307 7.59 12.00 -15.99
C LEU A 307 8.40 12.08 -17.31
N ASN A 308 9.59 12.66 -17.25
CA ASN A 308 10.50 12.78 -18.40
C ASN A 308 11.03 11.42 -18.89
N ILE A 309 11.24 10.45 -17.99
CA ILE A 309 11.67 9.09 -18.34
C ILE A 309 10.51 8.30 -18.95
N LEU A 310 9.33 8.33 -18.32
CA LEU A 310 8.20 7.49 -18.73
C LEU A 310 7.49 8.03 -19.97
N GLN A 311 7.51 9.34 -20.20
CA GLN A 311 6.86 10.03 -21.33
C GLN A 311 5.45 9.49 -21.62
N PRO A 312 4.51 9.61 -20.66
CA PRO A 312 3.21 8.97 -20.74
C PRO A 312 2.39 9.46 -21.94
N ALA A 313 1.96 8.50 -22.78
CA ALA A 313 1.20 8.78 -23.99
C ALA A 313 -0.32 8.94 -23.73
N SER A 314 -0.86 8.27 -22.70
CA SER A 314 -2.29 8.33 -22.37
C SER A 314 -2.64 9.52 -21.48
N ASP A 315 -3.87 10.02 -21.61
CA ASP A 315 -4.41 11.06 -20.72
C ASP A 315 -4.51 10.57 -19.27
N GLU A 316 -4.90 9.31 -19.07
CA GLU A 316 -4.97 8.65 -17.76
C GLU A 316 -3.63 8.74 -17.01
N ALA A 317 -2.53 8.39 -17.68
CA ALA A 317 -1.21 8.46 -17.08
C ALA A 317 -0.78 9.90 -16.79
N ARG A 318 -1.07 10.85 -17.71
CA ARG A 318 -0.80 12.29 -17.46
C ARG A 318 -1.57 12.82 -16.25
N GLN A 319 -2.84 12.47 -16.11
CA GLN A 319 -3.67 12.84 -14.96
C GLN A 319 -3.11 12.28 -13.65
N ALA A 320 -2.58 11.05 -13.66
CA ALA A 320 -1.91 10.47 -12.50
C ALA A 320 -0.69 11.29 -12.06
N PHE A 321 0.14 11.77 -13.00
CA PHE A 321 1.24 12.68 -12.68
C PHE A 321 0.76 14.03 -12.14
N THR A 322 -0.32 14.60 -12.68
CA THR A 322 -0.94 15.83 -12.14
C THR A 322 -1.46 15.62 -10.72
N ARG A 323 -2.08 14.46 -10.45
CA ARG A 323 -2.54 14.10 -9.10
C ARG A 323 -1.36 13.92 -8.15
N ALA A 324 -0.31 13.24 -8.57
CA ALA A 324 0.91 13.07 -7.77
C ALA A 324 1.55 14.41 -7.40
N ALA A 325 1.65 15.35 -8.35
CA ALA A 325 2.12 16.71 -8.07
C ALA A 325 1.22 17.42 -7.05
N SER A 326 -0.10 17.21 -7.14
CA SER A 326 -1.06 17.74 -6.16
C SER A 326 -0.86 17.13 -4.76
N ILE A 327 -0.58 15.83 -4.65
CA ILE A 327 -0.24 15.16 -3.38
C ILE A 327 1.04 15.77 -2.78
N LEU A 328 2.07 16.00 -3.60
CA LEU A 328 3.32 16.60 -3.15
C LEU A 328 3.15 18.06 -2.69
N LEU A 329 2.26 18.82 -3.36
CA LEU A 329 1.99 20.22 -3.03
C LEU A 329 1.11 20.37 -1.78
N PHE A 330 -0.02 19.66 -1.73
CA PHE A 330 -1.03 19.83 -0.68
C PHE A 330 -0.89 18.85 0.50
N GLY A 331 -0.02 17.85 0.38
CA GLY A 331 0.26 16.89 1.45
C GLY A 331 -0.40 15.53 1.22
N THR A 332 0.34 14.52 1.65
CA THR A 332 -0.12 13.12 1.76
C THR A 332 -1.18 12.97 2.84
N SER A 333 -1.79 11.78 2.99
CA SER A 333 -2.65 11.51 4.14
C SER A 333 -1.90 11.70 5.45
N ALA A 334 -0.65 11.23 5.54
CA ALA A 334 0.18 11.41 6.72
C ALA A 334 0.36 12.89 7.09
N ASP A 335 0.61 13.77 6.11
CA ASP A 335 0.70 15.21 6.35
C ASP A 335 -0.61 15.78 6.91
N ARG A 336 -1.76 15.41 6.33
CA ARG A 336 -3.07 15.89 6.78
C ARG A 336 -3.38 15.45 8.20
N GLN A 337 -3.12 14.18 8.53
CA GLN A 337 -3.32 13.64 9.88
C GLN A 337 -2.48 14.42 10.91
N LEU A 338 -1.20 14.65 10.62
CA LEU A 338 -0.30 15.41 11.50
C LEU A 338 -0.76 16.87 11.64
N THR A 339 -1.22 17.50 10.56
CA THR A 339 -1.78 18.86 10.61
C THR A 339 -3.04 18.93 11.48
N THR A 340 -3.99 18.01 11.28
CA THR A 340 -5.23 17.92 12.09
C THR A 340 -4.91 17.76 13.57
N PHE A 341 -4.02 16.83 13.90
CA PHE A 341 -3.58 16.61 15.28
C PHE A 341 -2.92 17.87 15.87
N ALA A 342 -1.98 18.48 15.16
CA ALA A 342 -1.26 19.66 15.63
C ALA A 342 -2.19 20.85 15.88
N LEU A 343 -3.13 21.11 14.96
CA LEU A 343 -4.12 22.18 15.11
C LEU A 343 -5.03 21.93 16.32
N ALA A 344 -5.55 20.71 16.48
CA ALA A 344 -6.37 20.35 17.63
C ALA A 344 -5.63 20.55 18.96
N ARG A 345 -4.35 20.13 19.03
CA ARG A 345 -3.50 20.34 20.22
C ARG A 345 -3.26 21.82 20.50
N GLN A 346 -3.03 22.63 19.47
CA GLN A 346 -2.85 24.09 19.62
C GLN A 346 -4.13 24.78 20.10
N SER A 347 -5.31 24.26 19.73
CA SER A 347 -6.61 24.74 20.22
C SER A 347 -6.98 24.22 21.62
N GLY A 348 -6.08 23.51 22.30
CA GLY A 348 -6.27 23.05 23.68
C GLY A 348 -6.94 21.67 23.83
N ALA A 349 -7.20 20.95 22.74
CA ALA A 349 -7.71 19.58 22.81
C ALA A 349 -6.69 18.66 23.49
N SER A 350 -7.15 17.72 24.33
CA SER A 350 -6.31 16.63 24.85
C SER A 350 -5.78 15.74 23.72
N GLN A 351 -4.78 14.89 24.01
CA GLN A 351 -4.25 13.95 23.01
C GLN A 351 -5.33 13.01 22.46
N ALA A 352 -6.20 12.48 23.34
CA ALA A 352 -7.29 11.60 22.93
C ALA A 352 -8.30 12.33 22.01
N GLN A 353 -8.66 13.57 22.34
CA GLN A 353 -9.55 14.38 21.50
C GLN A 353 -8.91 14.72 20.14
N ALA A 354 -7.60 15.05 20.13
CA ALA A 354 -6.89 15.33 18.89
C ALA A 354 -6.80 14.10 17.98
N LEU A 355 -6.50 12.91 18.53
CA LEU A 355 -6.53 11.66 17.77
C LEU A 355 -7.92 11.30 17.26
N ARG A 356 -8.96 11.59 18.05
CA ARG A 356 -10.35 11.40 17.62
C ARG A 356 -10.68 12.23 16.38
N LEU A 357 -10.26 13.49 16.33
CA LEU A 357 -10.41 14.35 15.14
C LEU A 357 -9.62 13.83 13.93
N VAL A 358 -8.44 13.21 14.15
CA VAL A 358 -7.70 12.53 13.08
C VAL A 358 -8.49 11.33 12.53
N VAL A 359 -9.08 10.52 13.41
CA VAL A 359 -9.93 9.38 13.01
C VAL A 359 -11.15 9.86 12.23
N GLU A 360 -11.81 10.93 12.68
CA GLU A 360 -12.95 11.54 11.98
C GLU A 360 -12.56 12.03 10.57
N GLN A 361 -11.42 12.74 10.45
CA GLN A 361 -10.88 13.12 9.13
C GLN A 361 -10.63 11.91 8.23
N LEU A 362 -10.12 10.79 8.76
CA LEU A 362 -9.84 9.60 7.98
C LEU A 362 -11.11 8.87 7.54
N LEU A 363 -12.14 8.82 8.40
CA LEU A 363 -13.46 8.29 8.05
C LEU A 363 -14.09 9.13 6.93
N GLU A 364 -14.02 10.46 7.04
CA GLU A 364 -14.48 11.38 5.98
C GLU A 364 -13.70 11.19 4.68
N ASP A 365 -12.37 11.17 4.73
CA ASP A 365 -11.52 10.97 3.55
C ASP A 365 -11.81 9.59 2.89
N THR A 366 -12.11 8.55 3.68
CA THR A 366 -12.43 7.18 3.20
C THR A 366 -13.78 7.13 2.49
N ALA A 367 -14.78 7.83 3.02
CA ALA A 367 -16.13 7.89 2.47
C ALA A 367 -16.27 8.90 1.31
N ARG A 368 -15.35 9.87 1.20
CA ARG A 368 -15.39 10.92 0.18
C ARG A 368 -14.91 10.41 -1.19
N LEU A 369 -15.80 10.48 -2.17
CA LEU A 369 -15.58 10.07 -3.57
C LEU A 369 -15.18 11.23 -4.50
#